data_AF-D0P3B1-F1
#
_entry.id   AF-D0P3B1-F1
#
_cell.length_a   1.000
_cell.length_b   1.000
_cell.length_c   1.000
_cell.angle_alpha   90.00
_cell.angle_beta   90.00
_cell.angle_gamma   90.00
#
_symmetry.space_group_name_H-M   'P 1'
#
loop_
_entity.id
_entity.type
_entity.pdbx_description
1 polymer ?
#
loop_
_entity_poly.entity_id
_entity_poly.type
_entity_poly.pdbx_seq_one_letter_code
_entity_poly.pdbx_strand_id
1 'polypeptide(L)'
;MPKPSGLNVTRFIAREEELHQARKYTYNNDTNASRALWEEKQNRLSGSGARSQQNKRLDEERELLDKEALKIRQARLQKYYETCYQEWEQELRARGLALVRDRD
;
A
#
# COMPACT_ATOMS: atom_id res chain seq x y z
N MET A 1 -75.38 -22.68 10.78
CA MET A 1 -74.26 -23.51 10.29
C MET A 1 -73.17 -23.54 11.36
N PRO A 2 -72.84 -24.68 11.96
CA PRO A 2 -71.73 -24.77 12.91
C PRO A 2 -70.41 -24.44 12.20
N LYS A 3 -69.53 -23.66 12.86
CA LYS A 3 -68.19 -23.34 12.32
C LYS A 3 -67.43 -24.66 12.10
N PRO A 4 -66.76 -24.86 10.94
CA PRO A 4 -66.01 -26.09 10.70
C PRO A 4 -64.92 -26.23 11.78
N SER A 5 -65.05 -27.28 12.60
CA SER A 5 -64.06 -27.64 13.60
C SER A 5 -62.74 -27.98 12.92
N GLY A 6 -61.65 -27.34 13.35
CA GLY A 6 -60.31 -27.55 12.79
C GLY A 6 -59.69 -26.34 12.10
N LEU A 7 -60.49 -25.31 11.74
CA LEU A 7 -59.98 -24.09 11.09
C LEU A 7 -58.94 -23.34 11.94
N ASN A 8 -59.07 -23.39 13.26
CA ASN A 8 -58.10 -22.77 14.17
C ASN A 8 -56.78 -23.56 14.24
N VAL A 9 -56.86 -24.90 14.15
CA VAL A 9 -55.68 -25.78 14.16
C VAL A 9 -54.91 -25.60 12.86
N THR A 10 -55.59 -25.55 11.71
CA THR A 10 -54.95 -25.31 10.41
C THR A 10 -54.31 -23.93 10.33
N ARG A 11 -54.98 -22.88 10.83
CA ARG A 11 -54.41 -21.54 10.94
C ARG A 11 -53.20 -21.49 11.86
N PHE A 12 -53.23 -22.22 12.97
CA PHE A 12 -52.10 -22.31 13.89
C PHE A 12 -50.89 -23.00 13.23
N ILE A 13 -51.11 -24.14 12.57
CA ILE A 13 -50.05 -24.86 11.85
C ILE A 13 -49.45 -23.99 10.75
N ALA A 14 -50.27 -23.34 9.92
CA ALA A 14 -49.79 -22.45 8.87
C ALA A 14 -48.94 -21.29 9.44
N ARG A 15 -49.38 -20.69 10.54
CA ARG A 15 -48.63 -19.63 11.23
C ARG A 15 -47.30 -20.13 11.79
N GLU A 16 -47.27 -21.31 12.40
CA GLU A 16 -46.03 -21.91 12.92
C GLU A 16 -45.05 -22.24 11.79
N GLU A 17 -45.57 -22.70 10.65
CA GLU A 17 -44.76 -22.99 9.47
C GLU A 17 -44.17 -21.72 8.85
N GLU A 18 -44.98 -20.66 8.70
CA GLU A 18 -44.51 -19.33 8.30
C GLU A 18 -43.43 -18.79 9.25
N LEU A 19 -43.64 -18.94 10.55
CA LEU A 19 -42.70 -18.47 11.57
C LEU A 19 -41.38 -19.27 11.53
N HIS A 20 -41.46 -20.58 11.31
CA HIS A 20 -40.28 -21.42 11.10
C HIS A 20 -39.51 -21.01 9.84
N GLN A 21 -40.22 -20.75 8.73
CA GLN A 21 -39.60 -20.26 7.49
C GLN A 21 -38.92 -18.89 7.70
N ALA A 22 -39.57 -17.96 8.41
CA ALA A 22 -39.01 -16.65 8.71
C ALA A 22 -37.74 -16.74 9.59
N ARG A 23 -37.73 -17.61 10.60
CA ARG A 23 -36.54 -17.88 11.43
C ARG A 23 -35.39 -18.47 10.61
N LYS A 24 -35.70 -19.41 9.71
CA LYS A 24 -34.68 -19.99 8.83
C LYS A 24 -34.11 -18.96 7.86
N TYR A 25 -34.97 -18.10 7.31
CA TYR A 25 -34.56 -17.02 6.42
C TYR A 25 -33.62 -16.03 7.12
N THR A 26 -34.01 -15.54 8.30
CA THR A 26 -33.19 -14.60 9.09
C THR A 26 -31.82 -15.19 9.44
N TYR A 27 -31.79 -16.43 9.92
CA TYR A 27 -30.53 -17.13 10.20
C TYR A 27 -29.60 -17.23 8.97
N ASN A 28 -30.16 -17.62 7.82
CA ASN A 28 -29.39 -17.73 6.58
C ASN A 28 -28.90 -16.36 6.10
N ASN A 29 -29.75 -15.34 6.21
CA ASN A 29 -29.42 -13.98 5.81
C ASN A 29 -28.27 -13.42 6.67
N ASP A 30 -28.33 -13.59 7.99
CA ASP A 30 -27.29 -13.11 8.92
C ASP A 30 -25.95 -13.83 8.69
N THR A 31 -26.01 -15.13 8.39
CA THR A 31 -24.83 -15.94 8.04
C THR A 31 -24.20 -15.43 6.74
N ASN A 32 -25.02 -15.18 5.72
CA ASN A 32 -24.54 -14.68 4.43
C ASN A 32 -23.99 -13.26 4.55
N ALA A 33 -24.65 -12.38 5.31
CA ALA A 33 -24.18 -11.03 5.57
C ALA A 33 -22.81 -11.04 6.28
N SER A 34 -22.66 -11.88 7.29
CA SER A 34 -21.40 -12.04 8.02
C SER A 34 -20.27 -12.54 7.12
N ARG A 35 -20.57 -13.51 6.23
CA ARG A 35 -19.61 -14.03 5.25
C ARG A 35 -19.20 -12.95 4.26
N ALA A 36 -20.14 -12.21 3.71
CA ALA A 36 -19.87 -11.14 2.74
C ALA A 36 -18.93 -10.07 3.34
N LEU A 37 -19.18 -9.64 4.57
CA LEU A 37 -18.32 -8.68 5.28
C LEU A 37 -16.90 -9.23 5.50
N TRP A 38 -16.78 -10.51 5.83
CA TRP A 38 -15.49 -11.15 6.01
C TRP A 38 -14.71 -11.24 4.70
N GLU A 39 -15.36 -11.65 3.60
CA GLU A 39 -14.77 -11.72 2.26
C GLU A 39 -14.32 -10.34 1.77
N GLU A 40 -15.11 -9.29 1.97
CA GLU A 40 -14.73 -7.92 1.64
C GLU A 40 -13.48 -7.49 2.42
N LYS A 41 -13.44 -7.77 3.73
CA LYS A 41 -12.28 -7.45 4.57
C LYS A 41 -11.02 -8.20 4.10
N GLN A 42 -11.15 -9.48 3.75
CA GLN A 42 -10.04 -10.27 3.20
C GLN A 42 -9.57 -9.74 1.85
N ASN A 43 -10.49 -9.41 0.94
CA ASN A 43 -10.16 -8.84 -0.36
C ASN A 43 -9.44 -7.49 -0.24
N ARG A 44 -9.84 -6.67 0.75
CA ARG A 44 -9.15 -5.41 1.05
C ARG A 44 -7.71 -5.67 1.54
N LEU A 45 -7.53 -6.66 2.40
CA LEU A 45 -6.20 -7.02 2.94
C LEU A 45 -5.31 -7.68 1.88
N SER A 46 -5.84 -8.60 1.08
CA SER A 46 -5.10 -9.28 0.02
C SER A 46 -4.71 -8.32 -1.11
N GLY A 47 -5.64 -7.44 -1.53
CA GLY A 47 -5.35 -6.36 -2.47
C GLY A 47 -4.39 -5.32 -1.91
N SER A 48 -4.40 -5.09 -0.59
CA SER A 48 -3.41 -4.23 0.08
C SER A 48 -2.02 -4.87 0.11
N GLY A 49 -1.92 -6.20 0.25
CA GLY A 49 -0.65 -6.91 0.27
C GLY A 49 0.11 -6.79 -1.05
N ALA A 50 -0.56 -7.05 -2.18
CA ALA A 50 0.05 -6.92 -3.51
C ALA A 50 0.48 -5.48 -3.81
N ARG A 51 -0.36 -4.48 -3.49
CA ARG A 51 -0.02 -3.05 -3.61
C ARG A 51 1.13 -2.66 -2.69
N SER A 52 1.17 -3.17 -1.46
CA SER A 52 2.25 -2.89 -0.51
C SER A 52 3.57 -3.48 -0.97
N GLN A 53 3.58 -4.69 -1.53
CA GLN A 53 4.78 -5.30 -2.09
C GLN A 53 5.26 -4.55 -3.33
N GLN A 54 4.33 -4.14 -4.20
CA GLN A 54 4.66 -3.31 -5.35
C GLN A 54 5.26 -1.96 -4.93
N ASN A 55 4.65 -1.27 -3.98
CA ASN A 55 5.18 -0.01 -3.46
C ASN A 55 6.58 -0.18 -2.85
N LYS A 56 6.79 -1.26 -2.08
CA LYS A 56 8.12 -1.55 -1.53
C LYS A 56 9.18 -1.72 -2.63
N ARG A 57 8.86 -2.43 -3.71
CA ARG A 57 9.79 -2.58 -4.85
C ARG A 57 10.08 -1.24 -5.52
N LEU A 58 9.06 -0.40 -5.72
CA LEU A 58 9.23 0.93 -6.29
C LEU A 58 10.08 1.84 -5.39
N ASP A 59 9.91 1.76 -4.07
CA ASP A 59 10.73 2.50 -3.11
C ASP A 59 12.20 2.03 -3.15
N GLU A 60 12.45 0.73 -3.21
CA GLU A 60 13.80 0.15 -3.35
C GLU A 60 14.47 0.59 -4.67
N GLU A 61 13.74 0.55 -5.79
CA GLU A 61 14.24 1.01 -7.09
C GLU A 61 14.57 2.51 -7.07
N ARG A 62 13.71 3.32 -6.45
CA ARG A 62 13.94 4.76 -6.30
C ARG A 62 15.19 5.06 -5.47
N GLU A 63 15.39 4.36 -4.36
CA GLU A 63 16.59 4.55 -3.53
C GLU A 63 17.88 4.22 -4.28
N LEU A 64 17.86 3.19 -5.13
CA LEU A 64 19.02 2.84 -5.96
C LEU A 64 19.32 3.94 -6.98
N LEU A 65 18.29 4.43 -7.68
CA LEU A 65 18.42 5.52 -8.64
C LEU A 65 18.93 6.81 -7.97
N ASP A 66 18.44 7.15 -6.78
CA ASP A 66 18.89 8.33 -6.03
C ASP A 66 20.38 8.19 -5.65
N LYS A 67 20.82 7.00 -5.22
CA LYS A 67 22.23 6.73 -4.93
C LYS A 67 23.12 6.88 -6.16
N GLU A 68 22.67 6.38 -7.31
CA GLU A 68 23.41 6.51 -8.58
C GLU A 68 23.49 7.96 -9.04
N ALA A 69 22.38 8.70 -8.97
CA ALA A 69 22.34 10.11 -9.32
C ALA A 69 23.29 10.94 -8.44
N LEU A 70 23.33 10.68 -7.13
CA LEU A 70 24.25 11.34 -6.21
C LEU A 70 25.71 11.04 -6.55
N LYS A 71 26.06 9.78 -6.83
CA LYS A 71 27.43 9.41 -7.23
C LYS A 71 27.86 10.13 -8.51
N ILE A 72 26.99 10.17 -9.52
CA ILE A 72 27.28 10.88 -10.79
C ILE A 72 27.46 12.37 -10.54
N ARG A 73 26.59 12.98 -9.72
CA ARG A 73 26.68 14.40 -9.37
C ARG A 73 27.97 14.72 -8.63
N GLN A 74 28.36 13.89 -7.66
CA GLN A 74 29.62 14.05 -6.93
C GLN A 74 30.82 13.96 -7.87
N ALA A 75 30.87 12.95 -8.74
CA ALA A 75 31.95 12.81 -9.72
C ALA A 75 32.05 14.02 -10.67
N ARG A 76 30.91 14.56 -11.11
CA ARG A 76 30.87 15.78 -11.95
C ARG A 76 31.38 17.01 -11.21
N LEU A 77 30.96 17.20 -9.95
CA LEU A 77 31.41 18.32 -9.12
C LEU A 77 32.91 18.21 -8.84
N GLN A 78 33.38 17.03 -8.47
CA GLN A 78 34.80 16.78 -8.24
C GLN A 78 35.61 17.13 -9.49
N LYS A 79 35.23 16.62 -10.66
CA LYS A 79 35.90 16.95 -11.93
C LYS A 79 35.90 18.45 -12.23
N TYR A 80 34.77 19.12 -11.98
CA TYR A 80 34.67 20.57 -12.19
C TYR A 80 35.67 21.33 -11.30
N TYR A 81 35.69 21.03 -10.00
CA TYR A 81 36.60 21.69 -9.07
C TYR A 81 38.06 21.31 -9.30
N GLU A 82 38.36 20.07 -9.70
CA GLU A 82 39.71 19.67 -10.13
C GLU A 82 40.22 20.54 -11.29
N THR A 83 39.39 20.80 -12.29
CA THR A 83 39.72 21.73 -13.38
C THR A 83 39.97 23.14 -12.84
N CYS A 84 39.08 23.67 -12.00
CA CYS A 84 39.25 25.01 -11.42
C CYS A 84 40.54 25.11 -10.59
N TYR A 85 40.88 24.09 -9.80
CA TYR A 85 42.12 24.07 -9.03
C TYR A 85 43.35 24.08 -9.93
N GLN A 86 43.33 23.36 -11.04
CA GLN A 86 44.43 23.38 -12.02
C GLN A 86 44.60 24.76 -12.64
N GLU A 87 43.51 25.41 -13.03
CA GLU A 87 43.52 26.77 -13.58
C GLU A 87 44.05 27.78 -12.57
N TRP A 88 43.53 27.77 -11.34
CA TRP A 88 44.00 28.67 -10.27
C TRP A 88 45.47 28.45 -9.91
N GLU A 89 45.93 27.21 -9.85
CA GLU A 89 47.34 26.91 -9.58
C GLU A 89 48.24 27.46 -10.70
N GLN A 90 47.82 27.39 -11.97
CA GLN A 90 48.56 27.99 -13.08
C GLN A 90 48.63 29.52 -12.95
N GLU A 91 47.52 30.17 -12.64
CA GLU A 91 47.45 31.62 -12.45
C GLU A 91 48.28 32.10 -11.25
N LEU A 92 48.25 31.37 -10.14
CA LEU A 92 49.05 31.67 -8.95
C LEU A 92 50.54 31.49 -9.23
N ARG A 93 50.94 30.41 -9.91
CA ARG A 93 52.33 30.19 -10.30
C ARG A 93 52.87 31.30 -11.21
N ALA A 94 52.05 31.79 -12.14
CA ALA A 94 52.41 32.93 -12.98
C ALA A 94 52.71 34.21 -12.15
N ARG A 95 52.18 34.29 -10.92
CA ARG A 95 52.43 35.38 -9.96
C ARG A 95 53.46 35.02 -8.87
N GLY A 96 54.11 33.86 -8.97
CA GLY A 96 55.06 33.37 -7.97
C GLY A 96 54.41 32.87 -6.67
N LEU A 97 53.10 32.60 -6.67
CA LEU A 97 52.33 32.07 -5.55
C LEU A 97 51.94 30.60 -5.80
N ALA A 98 51.46 29.90 -4.76
CA ALA A 98 50.97 28.52 -4.86
C ALA A 98 49.78 28.29 -3.92
N LEU A 99 48.94 27.29 -4.24
CA LEU A 99 47.86 26.87 -3.34
C LEU A 99 48.43 26.17 -2.10
N VAL A 100 47.88 26.49 -0.94
CA VAL A 100 48.18 25.77 0.31
C VAL A 100 47.57 24.37 0.19
N ARG A 101 48.38 23.35 0.46
CA ARG A 101 47.96 21.95 0.50
C ARG A 101 48.15 21.43 1.91
N ASP A 102 47.15 20.74 2.43
CA ASP A 102 47.29 20.01 3.68
C ASP A 102 48.41 18.98 3.52
N ARG A 103 49.32 18.94 4.49
CA ARG A 103 50.33 17.89 4.60
C ARG A 103 49.78 16.86 5.57
N ASP A 104 49.66 15.62 5.11
CA ASP A 104 49.44 14.46 5.98
C ASP A 104 50.61 14.27 6.97
#